data_AF-A0A944GPY6-F1
#
_entry.id   AF-A0A944GPY6-F1
#
_cell.length_a   1.000
_cell.length_b   1.000
_cell.length_c   1.000
_cell.angle_alpha   90.00
_cell.angle_beta   90.00
_cell.angle_gamma   90.00
#
_symmetry.space_group_name_H-M   'P 1'
#
loop_
_entity.id
_entity.type
_entity.pdbx_description
1 polymer ?
#
loop_
_entity_poly.entity_id
_entity_poly.type
_entity_poly.pdbx_seq_one_letter_code
_entity_poly.pdbx_strand_id
1 'polypeptide(L)'
;MITILRNKEITDKLVFLAEDDGEPIGSIICTTDGETLFVEKIETQYIMLVDGLMRTAMNYALNRYINKCTVNMQSEAVWSELIKRGFVQNNNNNIADIDNFFTSHKSCKN
;
A
#
# COMPACT_ATOMS: atom_id res chain seq x y z
N MET A 1 -16.73 -30.15 18.77
CA MET A 1 -16.92 -28.72 18.41
C MET A 1 -15.60 -28.02 18.70
N ILE A 2 -14.92 -27.55 17.66
CA ILE A 2 -13.69 -26.75 17.81
C ILE A 2 -14.14 -25.30 17.76
N THR A 3 -13.90 -24.55 18.84
CA THR A 3 -14.14 -23.11 18.89
C THR A 3 -12.82 -22.41 18.62
N ILE A 4 -12.69 -21.77 17.46
CA ILE A 4 -11.53 -20.95 17.15
C ILE A 4 -11.77 -19.58 17.78
N LEU A 5 -11.05 -19.29 18.85
CA LEU A 5 -10.96 -17.94 19.39
C LEU A 5 -10.08 -17.12 18.45
N ARG A 6 -10.69 -16.32 17.56
CA ARG A 6 -9.94 -15.27 16.86
C ARG A 6 -9.51 -14.26 17.90
N ASN A 7 -8.20 -14.12 18.12
CA ASN A 7 -7.67 -12.94 18.79
C ASN A 7 -8.22 -11.71 18.04
N LYS A 8 -8.97 -10.88 18.76
CA LYS A 8 -9.79 -9.83 18.15
C LYS A 8 -8.96 -8.66 17.63
N GLU A 9 -7.69 -8.56 18.04
CA GLU A 9 -6.76 -7.51 17.60
C GLU A 9 -5.34 -8.07 17.57
N ILE A 10 -4.97 -8.73 16.48
CA ILE A 10 -3.58 -8.76 16.03
C ILE A 10 -3.59 -7.96 14.73
N THR A 11 -3.40 -6.64 14.84
CA THR A 11 -3.11 -5.81 13.68
C THR A 11 -1.64 -5.99 13.34
N ASP A 12 -1.30 -7.12 12.72
CA ASP A 12 0.04 -7.37 12.23
C ASP A 12 0.44 -6.23 11.29
N LYS A 13 1.48 -5.49 11.67
CA LYS A 13 2.05 -4.48 10.80
C LYS A 13 2.83 -5.17 9.70
N LEU A 14 2.48 -4.86 8.47
CA LEU A 14 3.20 -5.24 7.27
C LEU A 14 4.24 -4.17 7.00
N VAL A 15 5.51 -4.56 6.93
CA VAL A 15 6.60 -3.65 6.57
C VAL A 15 7.29 -4.20 5.34
N PHE A 16 7.32 -3.41 4.27
CA PHE A 16 8.07 -3.72 3.06
C PHE A 16 9.22 -2.74 2.94
N LEU A 17 10.41 -3.26 2.66
CA LEU A 17 11.64 -2.49 2.53
C LEU A 17 12.09 -2.46 1.06
N ALA A 18 12.54 -1.30 0.62
CA ALA A 18 13.37 -1.15 -0.56
C ALA A 18 14.82 -1.08 -0.08
N GLU A 19 15.66 -1.95 -0.61
CA GLU A 19 17.07 -2.08 -0.25
C GLU A 19 17.94 -1.84 -1.48
N ASP A 20 19.10 -1.20 -1.27
CA ASP A 20 20.17 -1.07 -2.24
C ASP A 20 21.45 -1.63 -1.62
N ASP A 21 21.99 -2.70 -2.20
CA ASP A 21 23.10 -3.49 -1.65
C ASP A 21 22.92 -3.90 -0.16
N GLY A 22 21.68 -4.17 0.24
CA GLY A 22 21.31 -4.57 1.62
C GLY A 22 21.12 -3.40 2.60
N GLU A 23 21.27 -2.16 2.14
CA GLU A 23 20.98 -0.97 2.94
C GLU A 23 19.53 -0.49 2.68
N PRO A 24 18.70 -0.28 3.73
CA PRO A 24 17.32 0.14 3.54
C PRO A 24 17.22 1.61 3.09
N ILE A 25 16.74 1.83 1.88
CA ILE A 25 16.58 3.17 1.25
C ILE A 25 15.12 3.64 1.18
N GLY A 26 14.18 2.77 1.53
CA GLY A 26 12.78 3.13 1.68
C GLY A 26 11.95 2.05 2.36
N SER A 27 10.79 2.43 2.87
CA SER A 27 9.84 1.52 3.50
C SER A 27 8.40 1.96 3.27
N ILE A 28 7.50 0.98 3.30
CA ILE A 28 6.06 1.20 3.42
C ILE A 28 5.52 0.33 4.54
N ILE A 29 4.76 0.96 5.43
CA ILE A 29 4.12 0.34 6.59
C ILE A 29 2.62 0.29 6.35
N CYS A 30 2.05 -0.90 6.46
CA CYS A 30 0.63 -1.13 6.30
C CYS A 30 0.03 -1.94 7.44
N THR A 31 -1.27 -1.83 7.62
CA THR A 31 -2.10 -2.77 8.38
C THR A 31 -3.22 -3.30 7.50
N THR A 32 -3.91 -4.35 7.94
CA THR A 32 -5.09 -4.85 7.24
C THR A 32 -6.11 -5.41 8.23
N ASP A 33 -7.39 -5.24 7.91
CA ASP A 33 -8.51 -5.88 8.60
C ASP A 33 -8.99 -7.18 7.91
N GLY A 34 -8.31 -7.59 6.83
CA GLY A 34 -8.68 -8.72 5.99
C GLY A 34 -9.58 -8.37 4.80
N GLU A 35 -10.09 -7.14 4.71
CA GLU A 35 -10.89 -6.64 3.58
C GLU A 35 -10.23 -5.44 2.88
N THR A 36 -9.50 -4.64 3.64
CA THR A 36 -8.82 -3.42 3.19
C THR A 36 -7.38 -3.41 3.67
N LEU A 37 -6.48 -2.96 2.80
CA LEU A 37 -5.10 -2.61 3.15
C LEU A 37 -5.05 -1.13 3.55
N PHE A 38 -4.51 -0.84 4.72
CA PHE A 38 -4.33 0.53 5.20
C PHE A 38 -2.85 0.89 5.11
N VAL A 39 -2.50 1.83 4.23
CA VAL A 39 -1.13 2.37 4.15
C VAL A 39 -0.99 3.45 5.21
N GLU A 40 -0.16 3.19 6.22
CA GLU A 40 0.03 4.10 7.35
C GLU A 40 1.19 5.07 7.13
N LYS A 41 2.25 4.60 6.48
CA LYS A 41 3.47 5.38 6.31
C LYS A 41 4.27 4.92 5.10
N ILE A 42 4.87 5.88 4.40
CA ILE A 42 5.91 5.64 3.40
C ILE A 42 7.09 6.52 3.79
N GLU A 43 8.24 5.91 3.99
CA GLU A 43 9.49 6.61 4.30
C GLU A 43 10.49 6.33 3.19
N THR A 44 10.99 7.37 2.53
CA THR A 44 12.08 7.23 1.58
C THR A 44 12.70 8.59 1.32
N GLN A 45 14.01 8.60 1.05
CA GLN A 45 14.71 9.77 0.54
C GLN A 45 14.58 9.89 -0.99
N TYR A 46 14.11 8.84 -1.66
CA TYR A 46 14.02 8.75 -3.11
C TYR A 46 12.55 8.71 -3.54
N ILE A 47 12.02 9.85 -3.98
CA ILE A 47 10.61 10.00 -4.35
C ILE A 47 10.14 8.99 -5.42
N MET A 48 11.07 8.52 -6.25
CA MET A 48 10.81 7.50 -7.28
C MET A 48 10.37 6.14 -6.68
N LEU A 49 10.77 5.83 -5.44
CA LEU A 49 10.42 4.58 -4.78
C LEU A 49 8.98 4.53 -4.29
N VAL A 50 8.29 5.67 -4.17
CA VAL A 50 6.89 5.73 -3.71
C VAL A 50 5.99 4.82 -4.57
N ASP A 51 6.17 4.80 -5.88
CA ASP A 51 5.42 3.95 -6.80
C ASP A 51 5.67 2.46 -6.54
N GLY A 52 6.95 2.07 -6.48
CA GLY A 52 7.34 0.68 -6.25
C GLY A 52 6.86 0.16 -4.89
N LEU A 53 6.97 0.98 -3.84
CA LEU A 53 6.50 0.65 -2.49
C LEU A 53 4.97 0.47 -2.46
N MET A 54 4.21 1.41 -3.04
CA MET A 54 2.75 1.29 -3.13
C MET A 54 2.30 0.05 -3.89
N ARG A 55 2.90 -0.22 -5.05
CA ARG A 55 2.59 -1.39 -5.86
C ARG A 55 2.94 -2.68 -5.14
N THR A 56 4.05 -2.72 -4.41
CA THR A 56 4.46 -3.88 -3.61
C THR A 56 3.42 -4.20 -2.55
N ALA A 57 2.98 -3.19 -1.77
CA ALA A 57 1.98 -3.38 -0.73
C ALA A 57 0.61 -3.80 -1.30
N MET A 58 0.17 -3.17 -2.40
CA MET A 58 -1.09 -3.53 -3.07
C MET A 58 -1.04 -4.91 -3.73
N ASN A 59 0.09 -5.30 -4.32
CA ASN A 59 0.26 -6.64 -4.87
C ASN A 59 0.24 -7.71 -3.77
N TYR A 60 0.84 -7.42 -2.60
CA TYR A 60 0.71 -8.28 -1.42
C TYR A 60 -0.76 -8.46 -0.99
N ALA A 61 -1.55 -7.38 -1.01
CA ALA A 61 -2.96 -7.39 -0.67
C ALA A 61 -3.78 -8.24 -1.67
N LEU A 62 -3.56 -8.05 -2.98
CA LEU A 62 -4.24 -8.85 -4.02
C LEU A 62 -3.95 -10.35 -3.89
N ASN A 63 -2.71 -10.72 -3.60
CA ASN A 63 -2.33 -12.12 -3.35
C ASN A 63 -3.01 -12.74 -2.11
N ARG A 64 -3.71 -11.92 -1.31
CA ARG A 64 -4.51 -12.31 -0.15
C ARG A 64 -6.00 -11.97 -0.31
N TYR A 65 -6.45 -11.76 -1.55
CA TYR A 65 -7.84 -11.45 -1.89
C TYR A 65 -8.36 -10.13 -1.27
N ILE A 66 -7.46 -9.23 -0.89
CA ILE A 66 -7.80 -7.88 -0.44
C ILE A 66 -7.74 -6.96 -1.66
N ASN A 67 -8.89 -6.42 -2.09
CA ASN A 67 -8.99 -5.59 -3.30
C ASN A 67 -9.20 -4.09 -3.04
N LYS A 68 -9.13 -3.67 -1.77
CA LYS A 68 -9.29 -2.27 -1.36
C LYS A 68 -8.03 -1.80 -0.66
N CYS A 69 -7.63 -0.56 -0.93
CA CYS A 69 -6.53 0.10 -0.25
C CYS A 69 -6.94 1.51 0.18
N THR A 70 -6.64 1.89 1.41
CA THR A 70 -6.83 3.25 1.92
C THR A 70 -5.48 3.81 2.33
N VAL A 71 -5.16 5.00 1.85
CA VAL A 71 -3.92 5.69 2.18
C VAL A 71 -4.15 6.71 3.30
N ASN A 72 -3.53 6.46 4.44
CA ASN A 72 -3.57 7.34 5.62
C ASN A 72 -2.22 8.06 5.77
N MET A 73 -1.87 8.91 4.79
CA MET A 73 -0.56 9.57 4.73
C MET A 73 -0.54 10.94 5.40
N GLN A 74 0.53 11.26 6.12
CA GLN A 74 0.74 12.58 6.73
C GLN A 74 1.77 13.45 5.99
N SER A 75 2.65 12.86 5.17
CA SER A 75 3.68 13.59 4.43
C SER A 75 3.13 14.24 3.16
N GLU A 76 3.17 15.57 3.07
CA GLU A 76 2.71 16.34 1.89
C GLU A 76 3.50 16.02 0.61
N ALA A 77 4.81 15.77 0.74
CA ALA A 77 5.66 15.43 -0.41
C ALA A 77 5.27 14.07 -1.00
N VAL A 78 5.07 13.06 -0.14
CA VAL A 78 4.60 11.73 -0.57
C VAL A 78 3.19 11.83 -1.13
N TRP A 79 2.29 12.56 -0.45
CA TRP A 79 0.92 12.75 -0.90
C TRP A 79 0.84 13.37 -2.30
N SER A 80 1.66 14.40 -2.56
CA SER A 80 1.76 15.03 -3.87
C SER A 80 2.20 14.05 -4.96
N GLU A 81 3.13 13.14 -4.65
CA GLU A 81 3.58 12.12 -5.58
C GLU A 81 2.49 11.07 -5.85
N LEU A 82 1.75 10.66 -4.81
CA LEU A 82 0.64 9.72 -4.95
C LEU A 82 -0.47 10.29 -5.84
N ILE A 83 -0.77 11.59 -5.73
CA ILE A 83 -1.71 12.28 -6.62
C ILE A 83 -1.19 12.30 -8.06
N LYS A 84 0.07 12.73 -8.27
CA LYS A 84 0.68 12.79 -9.61
C LYS A 84 0.64 11.44 -10.33
N ARG A 85 0.80 10.35 -9.58
CA ARG A 85 0.80 8.98 -10.08
C ARG A 85 -0.57 8.33 -10.15
N GLY A 86 -1.62 9.02 -9.69
CA GLY A 86 -3.00 8.53 -9.76
C GLY A 86 -3.38 7.47 -8.74
N PHE A 87 -2.58 7.26 -7.69
CA PHE A 87 -2.95 6.35 -6.58
C PHE A 87 -4.08 6.93 -5.72
N VAL A 88 -4.09 8.26 -5.54
CA VAL A 88 -5.12 8.97 -4.78
C VAL A 88 -5.54 10.23 -5.54
N GLN A 89 -6.70 10.77 -5.19
CA GLN A 89 -7.19 12.05 -5.70
C GLN A 89 -7.35 13.03 -4.53
N ASN A 90 -7.41 14.35 -4.81
CA ASN A 90 -7.43 15.41 -3.79
C ASN A 90 -8.45 15.20 -2.65
N ASN A 91 -9.55 14.49 -2.89
CA ASN A 91 -10.60 14.20 -1.91
C ASN A 91 -10.86 12.70 -1.69
N ASN A 92 -10.06 11.82 -2.31
CA ASN A 92 -10.25 10.39 -2.20
C ASN A 92 -8.92 9.68 -1.98
N ASN A 93 -8.72 9.20 -0.76
CA ASN A 93 -7.58 8.39 -0.35
C ASN A 93 -7.81 6.89 -0.52
N ASN A 94 -8.93 6.48 -1.12
CA ASN A 94 -9.32 5.09 -1.30
C ASN A 94 -9.13 4.65 -2.74
N ILE A 95 -8.43 3.53 -2.88
CA ILE A 95 -8.34 2.70 -4.08
C ILE A 95 -9.35 1.58 -3.87
N ALA A 96 -10.54 1.73 -4.47
CA ALA A 96 -11.66 0.82 -4.25
C ALA A 96 -11.53 -0.51 -5.00
N ASP A 97 -10.67 -0.56 -6.01
CA ASP A 97 -10.42 -1.72 -6.86
C ASP A 97 -8.95 -1.75 -7.29
N ILE A 98 -8.13 -2.47 -6.53
CA ILE A 98 -6.70 -2.61 -6.78
C ILE A 98 -6.46 -3.40 -8.07
N ASP A 99 -7.25 -4.43 -8.36
CA ASP A 99 -7.15 -5.24 -9.58
C ASP A 99 -7.39 -4.39 -10.84
N ASN A 100 -8.46 -3.59 -10.84
CA ASN A 100 -8.69 -2.62 -11.90
C ASN A 100 -7.59 -1.55 -11.95
N PHE A 101 -7.04 -1.12 -10.81
CA PHE A 101 -5.90 -0.21 -10.80
C PHE A 101 -4.69 -0.80 -11.56
N PHE A 102 -4.35 -2.08 -11.36
CA PHE A 102 -3.25 -2.70 -12.09
C PHE A 102 -3.54 -2.94 -13.56
N THR A 103 -4.78 -3.26 -13.94
CA THR A 103 -5.12 -3.65 -15.33
C THR A 103 -5.48 -2.46 -16.23
N SER A 104 -6.04 -1.39 -15.66
CA SER A 104 -6.50 -0.21 -16.42
C SER A 104 -5.48 0.91 -16.53
N HIS A 105 -4.52 0.98 -15.59
CA HIS A 105 -3.58 2.10 -15.53
C HIS A 105 -2.55 2.02 -16.67
N LYS A 106 -2.41 3.11 -17.43
CA LYS A 106 -1.57 3.16 -18.65
C LYS A 106 -0.11 2.78 -18.40
N SER A 107 0.43 3.05 -17.21
CA SER A 107 1.79 2.68 -16.83
C SER A 107 1.98 1.20 -16.46
N CYS A 108 0.89 0.44 -16.35
CA CYS A 108 0.88 -0.99 -16.02
C CYS A 108 0.61 -1.86 -17.25
N LYS A 109 0.25 -1.26 -18.39
CA LYS A 109 0.12 -1.96 -19.66
C LYS A 109 1.51 -2.04 -20.27
N ASN A 110 1.99 -3.27 -20.45
CA ASN A 110 3.22 -3.58 -21.18
C ASN A 110 3.26 -2.88 -22.55
#